data_AF-A0A7X9C6A7-F1
#
_entry.id   AF-A0A7X9C6A7-F1
#
_cell.length_a   1.000
_cell.length_b   1.000
_cell.length_c   1.000
_cell.angle_alpha   90.00
_cell.angle_beta   90.00
_cell.angle_gamma   90.00
#
_symmetry.space_group_name_H-M   'P 1'
#
loop_
_entity.id
_entity.type
_entity.pdbx_description
1 polymer ?
#
loop_
_entity_poly.entity_id
_entity_poly.type
_entity_poly.pdbx_seq_one_letter_code
_entity_poly.pdbx_strand_id
1 'polypeptide(L)'
;MSKIRQKYDEDFKRNAVKLSYATPKTMKDFAADFGVGVGLIYNWRKIYTEEGQKTKIAEQNDTLRELQLENAELKMENEMLKK
;
A
#
# COMPACT_ATOMS: atom_id res chain seq x y z
N MET A 1 -11.55 -14.93 -16.79
CA MET A 1 -12.26 -14.31 -15.66
C MET A 1 -11.26 -13.51 -14.84
N SER A 2 -11.29 -12.17 -14.87
CA SER A 2 -10.43 -11.36 -14.00
C SER A 2 -10.94 -11.48 -12.56
N LYS A 3 -10.13 -12.02 -11.64
CA LYS A 3 -10.49 -12.05 -10.21
C LYS A 3 -10.63 -10.60 -9.73
N ILE A 4 -11.80 -10.24 -9.22
CA ILE A 4 -12.01 -8.96 -8.54
C ILE A 4 -10.96 -8.85 -7.43
N ARG A 5 -10.10 -7.83 -7.52
CA ARG A 5 -9.07 -7.59 -6.50
C ARG A 5 -9.77 -7.11 -5.23
N GLN A 6 -9.73 -7.92 -4.19
CA GLN A 6 -10.22 -7.52 -2.88
C GLN A 6 -9.42 -6.30 -2.41
N LYS A 7 -10.14 -5.24 -2.02
CA LYS A 7 -9.57 -4.07 -1.38
C LYS A 7 -9.73 -4.24 0.12
N TYR A 8 -8.63 -4.01 0.83
CA TYR A 8 -8.60 -3.98 2.29
C TYR A 8 -8.41 -2.53 2.72
N ASP A 9 -9.08 -2.12 3.79
CA ASP A 9 -8.86 -0.82 4.42
C ASP A 9 -7.47 -0.74 5.07
N GLU A 10 -7.06 0.47 5.44
CA GLU A 10 -5.73 0.73 5.99
C GLU A 10 -5.54 0.12 7.38
N ASP A 11 -6.58 0.14 8.22
CA ASP A 11 -6.51 -0.36 9.60
C ASP A 11 -6.32 -1.88 9.61
N PHE A 12 -7.03 -2.58 8.72
CA PHE A 12 -6.87 -4.01 8.48
C PHE A 12 -5.45 -4.35 8.07
N LYS A 13 -4.87 -3.61 7.12
CA LYS A 13 -3.48 -3.83 6.68
C LYS A 13 -2.48 -3.59 7.80
N ARG A 14 -2.64 -2.51 8.58
CA ARG A 14 -1.76 -2.19 9.71
C ARG A 14 -1.82 -3.28 10.77
N ASN A 15 -3.02 -3.75 11.10
CA ASN A 15 -3.21 -4.84 12.05
C ASN A 15 -2.61 -6.16 11.54
N ALA A 16 -2.82 -6.48 10.26
CA ALA A 16 -2.22 -7.66 9.63
C ALA A 16 -0.69 -7.63 9.72
N VAL A 17 -0.07 -6.48 9.47
CA VAL A 17 1.38 -6.31 9.57
C VAL A 17 1.84 -6.49 11.02
N LYS A 18 1.24 -5.81 12.00
CA LYS A 18 1.55 -5.99 13.43
C LYS A 18 1.53 -7.45 13.86
N LEU A 19 0.41 -8.13 13.59
CA LEU A 19 0.21 -9.52 13.97
C LEU A 19 1.15 -10.47 13.23
N SER A 20 1.51 -10.14 11.99
CA SER A 20 2.48 -10.95 11.25
C SER A 20 3.87 -10.94 11.90
N TYR A 21 4.29 -9.84 12.53
CA TYR A 21 5.59 -9.75 13.22
C TYR A 21 5.54 -10.43 14.60
N ALA A 22 4.39 -10.38 15.26
CA ALA A 22 4.20 -10.98 16.58
C ALA A 22 3.93 -12.50 16.56
N THR A 23 3.47 -13.05 15.44
CA THR A 23 3.08 -14.46 15.37
C THR A 23 4.30 -15.40 15.32
N PRO A 24 4.30 -16.51 16.07
CA PRO A 24 5.29 -17.58 15.91
C PRO A 24 4.98 -18.52 14.73
N LYS A 25 3.81 -18.37 14.09
CA LYS A 25 3.38 -19.22 12.97
C LYS A 25 4.15 -18.89 11.70
N THR A 26 4.16 -19.85 10.76
CA THR A 26 4.67 -19.56 9.42
C THR A 26 3.79 -18.52 8.74
N MET A 27 4.37 -17.75 7.81
CA MET A 27 3.60 -16.74 7.06
C MET A 27 2.45 -17.37 6.26
N LYS A 28 2.61 -18.63 5.82
CA LYS A 28 1.58 -19.38 5.09
C LYS A 28 0.37 -19.65 5.96
N ASP A 29 0.60 -20.13 7.18
CA ASP A 29 -0.48 -20.45 8.13
C ASP A 29 -1.14 -19.17 8.63
N PHE A 30 -0.33 -18.15 8.96
CA PHE A 30 -0.85 -16.84 9.34
C PHE A 30 -1.76 -16.23 8.26
N ALA A 31 -1.32 -16.24 7.00
CA ALA A 31 -2.10 -15.69 5.91
C ALA A 31 -3.41 -16.48 5.66
N ALA A 32 -3.36 -17.81 5.82
CA ALA A 32 -4.55 -18.66 5.74
C ALA A 32 -5.55 -18.34 6.86
N ASP A 33 -5.08 -18.22 8.11
CA ASP A 33 -5.91 -17.84 9.26
C ASP A 33 -6.52 -16.44 9.09
N PHE A 34 -5.74 -15.51 8.53
CA PHE A 34 -6.14 -14.12 8.32
C PHE A 34 -7.03 -13.94 7.06
N GLY A 35 -7.21 -14.99 6.25
CA GLY A 35 -8.03 -14.97 5.05
C GLY A 35 -7.43 -14.18 3.88
N VAL A 36 -6.10 -13.99 3.86
CA VAL A 36 -5.41 -13.18 2.84
C VAL A 36 -4.32 -13.98 2.14
N GLY A 37 -3.87 -13.49 0.98
CA GLY A 37 -2.72 -14.09 0.31
C GLY A 37 -1.41 -13.75 1.02
N VAL A 38 -0.51 -14.73 1.14
CA VAL A 38 0.85 -14.54 1.70
C VAL A 38 1.58 -13.36 1.05
N GLY A 39 1.47 -13.23 -0.28
CA GLY A 39 2.08 -12.13 -1.02
C GLY A 39 1.55 -10.74 -0.62
N LEU A 40 0.28 -10.64 -0.18
CA LEU A 40 -0.27 -9.38 0.31
C LEU A 40 0.38 -8.97 1.63
N ILE A 41 0.59 -9.91 2.56
CA ILE A 41 1.26 -9.61 3.83
C ILE A 41 2.67 -9.05 3.59
N TYR A 42 3.45 -9.68 2.69
CA TYR A 42 4.78 -9.16 2.34
C TYR A 42 4.73 -7.78 1.68
N ASN A 43 3.75 -7.53 0.82
CA ASN A 43 3.56 -6.20 0.23
C ASN A 43 3.19 -5.16 1.29
N TRP A 44 2.35 -5.51 2.26
CA TRP A 44 2.00 -4.60 3.35
C TRP A 44 3.18 -4.34 4.28
N ARG A 45 4.04 -5.32 4.55
CA ARG A 45 5.29 -5.10 5.31
C ARG A 45 6.30 -4.15 4.63
N LYS A 46 6.20 -3.96 3.31
CA LYS A 46 7.00 -2.93 2.61
C LYS A 46 6.45 -1.52 2.84
N ILE A 47 5.15 -1.43 3.10
CA ILE A 47 4.41 -0.17 3.26
C ILE A 47 4.32 0.23 4.73
N TYR A 48 4.13 -0.73 5.63
CA TYR A 48 4.01 -0.49 7.07
C TYR A 48 5.10 -1.18 7.87
N THR A 49 5.55 -0.50 8.92
CA THR A 49 6.49 -1.01 9.92
C THR A 49 5.80 -2.02 10.84
N GLU A 50 6.58 -2.68 11.70
CA GLU A 50 6.06 -3.57 12.75
C GLU A 50 5.11 -2.86 13.74
N GLU A 51 5.29 -1.56 13.94
CA GLU A 51 4.39 -0.71 14.72
C GLU A 51 3.12 -0.29 13.95
N GLY A 52 2.98 -0.73 12.69
CA GLY A 52 1.90 -0.37 11.79
C GLY A 52 1.95 1.07 11.31
N GLN A 53 3.08 1.77 11.44
CA GLN A 53 3.30 3.10 10.86
C GLN A 53 3.68 2.97 9.38
N LYS A 54 3.42 3.99 8.57
CA LYS A 54 3.82 3.94 7.17
C LYS A 54 5.33 4.11 7.06
N THR A 55 5.98 3.40 6.14
CA THR A 55 7.41 3.55 5.92
C THR A 55 7.67 4.89 5.23
N LYS A 56 8.80 5.53 5.56
CA LYS A 56 9.22 6.79 4.93
C LYS A 56 9.25 6.69 3.40
N ILE A 57 9.63 5.53 2.85
CA ILE A 57 9.62 5.26 1.41
C ILE A 57 8.20 5.26 0.86
N ALA A 58 7.25 4.63 1.55
CA ALA A 58 5.86 4.62 1.10
C ALA A 58 5.22 6.01 1.18
N GLU A 59 5.56 6.82 2.20
CA GLU A 59 5.15 8.23 2.27
C GLU A 59 5.75 9.06 1.13
N GLN A 60 7.05 8.91 0.86
CA GLN A 60 7.73 9.58 -0.25
C GLN A 60 7.10 9.22 -1.60
N ASN A 61 6.74 7.96 -1.81
CA ASN A 61 6.09 7.53 -3.06
C ASN A 61 4.70 8.14 -3.24
N ASP A 62 3.94 8.33 -2.16
CA ASP A 62 2.64 9.01 -2.24
C ASP A 62 2.81 10.47 -2.63
N THR A 63 3.71 11.20 -1.94
CA THR A 63 3.99 12.61 -2.27
C THR A 63 4.50 12.78 -3.70
N LEU A 64 5.34 11.86 -4.17
CA LEU A 64 5.83 11.87 -5.55
C LEU A 64 4.70 11.67 -6.55
N ARG A 65 3.73 10.79 -6.26
CA ARG A 65 2.57 10.57 -7.11
C ARG A 65 1.66 11.80 -7.16
N GLU A 66 1.42 12.45 -6.02
CA GLU A 66 0.63 13.69 -5.94
C GLU A 66 1.29 14.80 -6.78
N LEU A 67 2.59 15.02 -6.61
CA LEU A 67 3.35 16.00 -7.39
C LEU A 67 3.35 15.69 -8.89
N GLN A 68 3.35 14.42 -9.29
CA GLN A 68 3.27 14.03 -10.69
C GLN A 68 1.90 14.35 -11.31
N LEU A 69 0.83 14.21 -10.54
CA LEU A 69 -0.53 14.58 -10.99
C LEU A 69 -0.65 16.09 -11.13
N GLU A 70 -0.22 16.86 -10.13
CA GLU A 70 -0.22 18.32 -10.18
C GLU A 70 0.63 18.85 -11.34
N ASN A 71 1.83 18.29 -11.56
CA ASN A 71 2.65 18.66 -12.71
C ASN A 71 1.99 18.33 -14.05
N ALA A 72 1.21 17.25 -14.14
CA ALA A 72 0.50 16.91 -15.36
C ALA A 72 -0.64 17.92 -15.63
N GLU A 73 -1.40 18.30 -14.60
CA GLU A 73 -2.46 19.31 -14.68
C GLU A 73 -1.90 20.68 -15.07
N LEU A 74 -0.84 21.15 -14.40
CA LEU A 74 -0.18 22.41 -14.72
C LEU A 74 0.39 22.44 -16.14
N LYS A 75 0.90 21.31 -16.64
CA LYS A 75 1.37 21.21 -18.03
C LYS A 75 0.22 21.36 -19.02
N MET A 76 -0.92 20.72 -18.75
CA MET A 76 -2.11 20.87 -19.59
C MET A 76 -2.63 22.31 -19.58
N GLU A 77 -2.69 22.96 -18.41
CA GLU A 77 -3.09 24.36 -18.29
C GLU A 77 -2.15 25.29 -19.08
N ASN A 78 -0.84 25.10 -18.93
CA ASN A 78 0.17 25.86 -19.68
C ASN A 78 0.04 25.66 -21.20
N GLU A 79 -0.24 24.44 -21.66
CA GLU A 79 -0.44 24.15 -23.08
C GLU A 79 -1.72 24.78 -23.63
N MET A 80 -2.79 24.86 -22.82
CA MET A 80 -4.02 25.57 -23.20
C MET A 80 -3.80 27.07 -23.30
N LEU A 81 -3.05 27.68 -22.37
CA LEU A 81 -2.80 29.12 -22.36
C LEU A 81 -1.81 29.59 -23.45
N LYS A 82 -0.99 28.68 -23.97
CA LYS A 82 -0.02 28.97 -25.05
C LYS A 82 -0.62 28.86 -26.46
N LYS A 83 -1.88 28.43 -26.58
CA LYS A 83 -2.63 28.38 -27.85
C LYS A 83 -3.54 29.60 -27.97
#